data_AF-A0A2M8C3C3-F1
#
_entry.id   AF-A0A2M8C3C3-F1
#
_cell.length_a   1.000
_cell.length_b   1.000
_cell.length_c   1.000
_cell.angle_alpha   90.00
_cell.angle_beta   90.00
_cell.angle_gamma   90.00
#
_symmetry.space_group_name_H-M   'P 1'
#
loop_
_entity.id
_entity.type
_entity.pdbx_description
1 polymer ?
#
loop_
_entity_poly.entity_id
_entity_poly.type
_entity_poly.pdbx_seq_one_letter_code
_entity_poly.pdbx_strand_id
1 'polypeptide(L)' 'IKKNLKQTETGKKMFIRLYELAKGEKNEELKKFCADVLETYEKHNINGHIVWKR' A
#
# COMPACT_ATOMS: atom_id res chain seq x y z
N ILE A 1 2.57 17.66 -4.00
CA ILE A 1 3.22 16.39 -4.41
C ILE A 1 2.61 15.95 -5.73
N LYS A 2 3.41 15.66 -6.75
CA LYS A 2 2.89 15.09 -8.01
C LYS A 2 2.30 13.71 -7.67
N LYS A 3 0.98 13.58 -7.78
CA LYS A 3 0.22 12.45 -7.20
C LYS A 3 0.37 11.12 -7.96
N ASN A 4 0.93 11.18 -9.18
CA ASN A 4 1.06 10.07 -10.13
C ASN A 4 2.49 9.99 -10.68
N LEU A 5 3.48 9.80 -9.80
CA LEU A 5 4.85 9.51 -10.22
C LEU A 5 5.04 7.99 -10.36
N LYS A 6 5.81 7.56 -11.37
CA LYS A 6 6.07 6.13 -11.61
C LYS A 6 6.61 5.42 -10.36
N GLN A 7 7.52 6.05 -9.60
CA GLN A 7 8.03 5.47 -8.36
C GLN A 7 6.96 5.31 -7.28
N THR A 8 6.06 6.29 -7.13
CA THR A 8 4.98 6.21 -6.13
C THR A 8 3.96 5.12 -6.47
N GLU A 9 3.73 4.88 -7.75
CA GLU A 9 2.87 3.78 -8.21
C GLU A 9 3.52 2.42 -7.95
N THR A 10 4.80 2.27 -8.30
CA THR A 10 5.59 1.06 -8.00
C THR A 10 5.63 0.78 -6.50
N GLY A 11 5.86 1.82 -5.69
CA GLY A 11 5.84 1.72 -4.23
C GLY A 11 4.49 1.23 -3.70
N LYS A 12 3.39 1.86 -4.12
CA LYS A 12 2.04 1.43 -3.72
C LYS A 12 1.77 -0.03 -4.09
N LYS A 13 2.08 -0.43 -5.34
CA LYS A 13 1.93 -1.82 -5.81
C LYS A 13 2.78 -2.81 -4.99
N MET A 14 4.00 -2.43 -4.61
CA MET A 14 4.87 -3.24 -3.75
C MET A 14 4.23 -3.47 -2.38
N PHE A 15 3.75 -2.42 -1.71
CA PHE A 15 3.11 -2.54 -0.39
C PHE A 15 1.81 -3.35 -0.43
N ILE A 16 1.03 -3.26 -1.51
CA ILE A 16 -0.14 -4.13 -1.72
C ILE A 16 0.29 -5.61 -1.76
N ARG A 17 1.34 -5.95 -2.51
CA ARG A 17 1.86 -7.32 -2.56
C ARG A 17 2.40 -7.78 -1.21
N LEU A 18 3.13 -6.91 -0.51
CA LEU A 18 3.67 -7.20 0.81
C LEU A 18 2.57 -7.44 1.84
N TYR A 19 1.48 -6.69 1.77
CA TYR A 19 0.30 -6.88 2.61
C TYR A 19 -0.34 -8.26 2.42
N GLU A 20 -0.51 -8.70 1.17
CA GLU A 20 -1.05 -10.03 0.85
C GLU A 20 -0.11 -11.15 1.32
N LEU A 21 1.21 -10.98 1.18
CA LEU A 21 2.20 -11.92 1.72
C LEU A 21 2.12 -12.01 3.24
N ALA A 22 2.04 -10.86 3.93
CA ALA A 22 1.91 -10.81 5.39
C ALA A 22 0.63 -11.49 5.88
N LYS A 23 -0.50 -11.35 5.14
CA LYS A 23 -1.74 -12.11 5.39
C LYS A 23 -1.51 -13.62 5.28
N GLY A 24 -0.80 -14.08 4.25
CA GLY A 24 -0.48 -15.49 4.05
C GLY A 24 0.40 -16.07 5.15
N GLU A 25 1.37 -15.30 5.63
CA GLU A 25 2.29 -15.69 6.71
C GLU A 25 1.72 -15.49 8.12
N LYS A 26 0.49 -14.96 8.27
CA LYS A 26 -0.12 -14.58 9.55
C LYS A 26 0.75 -13.60 10.37
N ASN A 27 1.54 -12.78 9.67
CA ASN A 27 2.38 -11.76 10.29
C ASN A 27 1.56 -10.48 10.49
N GLU A 28 0.86 -10.40 11.63
CA GLU A 28 -0.03 -9.28 11.94
C GLU A 28 0.71 -7.94 12.09
N GLU A 29 1.96 -7.95 12.54
CA GLU A 29 2.77 -6.73 12.67
C GLU A 29 3.10 -6.14 11.30
N LEU A 30 3.59 -6.96 10.37
CA LEU A 30 3.90 -6.55 9.01
C LEU A 30 2.64 -6.14 8.24
N LYS A 31 1.54 -6.87 8.44
CA LYS A 31 0.23 -6.56 7.86
C LYS A 31 -0.26 -5.18 8.32
N LYS A 32 -0.14 -4.87 9.62
CA LYS A 32 -0.52 -3.56 10.18
C LYS A 32 0.36 -2.44 9.61
N PHE A 33 1.68 -2.65 9.56
CA PHE A 33 2.60 -1.70 8.95
C PHE A 33 2.25 -1.40 7.48
N CYS A 34 1.99 -2.44 6.68
CA CYS A 34 1.61 -2.26 5.28
C CYS A 34 0.28 -1.51 5.14
N ALA A 35 -0.69 -1.79 6.03
CA ALA A 35 -1.96 -1.08 6.06
C ALA A 35 -1.75 0.42 6.35
N ASP A 36 -1.00 0.78 7.39
CA ASP A 36 -0.73 2.18 7.76
C ASP A 36 -0.06 2.96 6.60
N VAL A 37 0.86 2.32 5.89
CA VAL A 37 1.50 2.90 4.70
C VAL A 37 0.48 3.10 3.57
N LEU A 38 -0.34 2.09 3.25
CA LEU A 38 -1.34 2.16 2.18
C LEU A 38 -2.46 3.16 2.49
N GLU A 39 -2.88 3.27 3.75
CA GLU A 39 -3.80 4.31 4.21
C GLU A 39 -3.22 5.71 4.03
N THR A 40 -1.92 5.89 4.20
CA THR A 40 -1.24 7.17 3.92
C THR A 40 -1.34 7.53 2.43
N TYR A 41 -1.21 6.55 1.52
CA TYR A 41 -1.46 6.78 0.08
C TYR A 41 -2.91 7.25 -0.17
N GLU A 42 -3.90 6.64 0.47
CA GLU A 42 -5.31 7.01 0.34
C GLU A 42 -5.59 8.41 0.89
N LYS A 43 -5.11 8.70 2.10
CA LYS A 43 -5.24 9.99 2.79
C LYS A 43 -4.71 11.15 1.95
N HIS A 44 -3.61 10.96 1.24
CA HIS A 44 -3.02 11.98 0.37
C HIS A 44 -3.49 11.89 -1.09
N ASN A 45 -4.39 10.96 -1.41
CA ASN A 45 -4.87 10.66 -2.76
C ASN A 45 -3.72 10.47 -3.76
N ILE A 46 -2.68 9.74 -3.34
CA ILE A 46 -1.53 9.36 -4.16
C ILE A 46 -1.87 8.05 -4.88
N ASN A 47 -1.81 8.06 -6.22
CA ASN A 47 -2.25 6.96 -7.07
C ASN A 47 -3.64 6.41 -6.68
N GLY A 48 -4.62 7.30 -6.47
CA GLY A 48 -5.98 6.95 -6.03
C GLY A 48 -6.73 6.00 -6.97
N HIS A 49 -6.30 5.89 -8.23
CA HIS A 49 -6.81 4.91 -9.19
C HIS A 49 -6.43 3.45 -8.84
N ILE A 50 -5.43 3.25 -7.97
CA ILE A 50 -5.01 1.94 -7.49
C ILE A 50 -5.70 1.69 -6.15
N VAL A 51 -6.68 0.79 -6.17
CA VAL A 51 -7.42 0.35 -4.98
C VAL A 51 -6.77 -0.94 -4.46
N TRP A 52 -6.71 -1.07 -3.13
CA TRP A 52 -6.24 -2.26 -2.44
C TRP A 52 -7.35 -2.78 -1.53
N LYS A 53 -7.37 -4.09 -1.27
CA LYS A 53 -8.39 -4.72 -0.43
C LYS A 53 -7.80 -5.01 0.94
N ARG A 54 -8.39 -4.38 1.95
CA ARG A 54 -8.13 -4.70 3.37
C ARG A 54 -8.59 -6.11 3.69
#